data_AF-A0A3D3Q5E1-F1
#
_entry.id   AF-A0A3D3Q5E1-F1
#
_cell.length_a   1.000
_cell.length_b   1.000
_cell.length_c   1.000
_cell.angle_alpha   90.00
_cell.angle_beta   90.00
_cell.angle_gamma   90.00
#
_symmetry.space_group_name_H-M   'P 1'
#
loop_
_entity.id
_entity.type
_entity.pdbx_description
1 polymer ?
#
loop_
_entity_poly.entity_id
_entity_poly.type
_entity_poly.pdbx_seq_one_letter_code
_entity_poly.pdbx_strand_id
1 'polypeptide(L)'
;AGLDGIELHACNGYLFTQFLSSAINHRTDRYGGSLTNRARLLLETVRAVRAAVGDDFHFQVKLSGEDHNDALMPWAAKGNTIEDTVQVARWVEEAGADAIHVSTGAWFPHPFNPPGDFPIDTITRTYNAMIPTGAHVLRNYLFFKTPLGPVARWAWNRSRGDLPIEGICSEDSRRIKEAVSIPVVCTGGFQTASVIREGLRASAFDGVTMARTLIANPDLPKVFAAGRDSAERPCTYCNRCLIHVITDPLGCYDESRYDGDREAMLREVMSFFRPDGFEGFEPSLNEPAVPPASG
;
A
#
# COMPACT_ATOMS: atom_id res chain seq x y z
N ALA A 1 -4.13 -19.87 -15.16
CA ALA A 1 -4.03 -19.41 -13.77
C ALA A 1 -5.30 -19.67 -12.96
N GLY A 2 -6.50 -19.79 -13.59
CA GLY A 2 -7.74 -20.11 -12.85
C GLY A 2 -8.17 -19.00 -11.88
N LEU A 3 -7.81 -17.75 -12.18
CA LEU A 3 -8.19 -16.58 -11.40
C LEU A 3 -9.62 -16.17 -11.74
N ASP A 4 -10.35 -15.65 -10.76
CA ASP A 4 -11.71 -15.13 -10.95
C ASP A 4 -11.73 -13.69 -11.50
N GLY A 5 -10.59 -13.01 -11.48
CA GLY A 5 -10.47 -11.63 -11.93
C GLY A 5 -9.05 -11.09 -11.92
N ILE A 6 -8.92 -9.83 -12.34
CA ILE A 6 -7.66 -9.06 -12.31
C ILE A 6 -7.89 -7.63 -11.82
N GLU A 7 -6.82 -7.04 -11.29
CA GLU A 7 -6.75 -5.61 -10.97
C GLU A 7 -5.67 -4.94 -11.84
N LEU A 8 -6.04 -3.86 -12.54
CA LEU A 8 -5.07 -2.99 -13.19
C LEU A 8 -4.59 -1.93 -12.20
N HIS A 9 -3.29 -1.99 -11.87
CA HIS A 9 -2.68 -1.09 -10.92
C HIS A 9 -2.32 0.26 -11.57
N ALA A 10 -3.13 1.30 -11.31
CA ALA A 10 -2.95 2.63 -11.87
C ALA A 10 -2.73 3.74 -10.80
N CYS A 11 -2.05 3.37 -9.71
CA CYS A 11 -1.71 4.26 -8.59
C CYS A 11 -0.22 4.17 -8.20
N ASN A 12 0.16 4.93 -7.17
CA ASN A 12 1.43 4.79 -6.45
C ASN A 12 2.73 5.03 -7.26
N GLY A 13 2.66 5.83 -8.33
CA GLY A 13 3.85 6.27 -9.07
C GLY A 13 4.32 5.28 -10.15
N TYR A 14 3.57 4.20 -10.37
CA TYR A 14 3.80 3.28 -11.47
C TYR A 14 3.36 3.88 -12.82
N LEU A 15 3.45 3.09 -13.89
CA LEU A 15 3.30 3.55 -15.28
C LEU A 15 2.07 4.44 -15.52
N PHE A 16 0.87 4.01 -15.09
CA PHE A 16 -0.32 4.82 -15.32
C PHE A 16 -0.34 6.09 -14.49
N THR A 17 0.20 6.10 -13.27
CA THR A 17 0.39 7.34 -12.50
C THR A 17 1.35 8.29 -13.22
N GLN A 18 2.40 7.78 -13.87
CA GLN A 18 3.34 8.63 -14.62
C GLN A 18 2.69 9.28 -15.85
N PHE A 19 1.74 8.61 -16.50
CA PHE A 19 0.95 9.21 -17.59
C PHE A 19 -0.15 10.13 -17.06
N LEU A 20 -0.84 9.69 -16.00
CA LEU A 20 -1.95 10.42 -15.42
C LEU A 20 -1.49 11.68 -14.72
N SER A 21 -0.39 11.68 -13.97
CA SER A 21 -0.07 12.81 -13.08
C SER A 21 0.37 14.05 -13.85
N SER A 22 -0.26 15.19 -13.58
CA SER A 22 0.16 16.49 -14.11
C SER A 22 1.54 16.93 -13.62
N ALA A 23 2.01 16.38 -12.49
CA ALA A 23 3.33 16.66 -11.93
C ALA A 23 4.47 15.90 -12.61
N ILE A 24 4.16 14.82 -13.34
CA ILE A 24 5.15 13.91 -13.94
C ILE A 24 5.09 13.97 -15.47
N ASN A 25 3.88 14.00 -16.04
CA ASN A 25 3.70 13.98 -17.49
C ASN A 25 3.78 15.37 -18.10
N HIS A 26 4.98 15.72 -18.60
CA HIS A 26 5.24 16.96 -19.34
C HIS A 26 5.24 16.78 -20.86
N ARG A 27 4.67 15.68 -21.38
CA ARG A 27 4.58 15.45 -22.82
C ARG A 27 3.68 16.49 -23.48
N THR A 28 4.00 16.82 -24.72
CA THR A 28 3.22 17.75 -25.56
C THR A 28 2.49 17.04 -26.71
N ASP A 29 2.57 15.71 -26.77
CA ASP A 29 1.87 14.89 -27.74
C ASP A 29 0.46 14.49 -27.25
N ARG A 30 -0.19 13.58 -27.98
CA ARG A 30 -1.56 13.13 -27.66
C ARG A 30 -1.72 12.38 -26.34
N TYR A 31 -0.62 12.10 -25.62
CA TYR A 31 -0.60 11.44 -24.32
C TYR A 31 -0.24 12.41 -23.17
N GLY A 32 -0.09 13.71 -23.42
CA GLY A 32 0.21 14.72 -22.39
C GLY A 32 -0.66 15.98 -22.49
N GLY A 33 -0.46 16.90 -21.54
CA GLY A 33 -1.23 18.13 -21.40
C GLY A 33 -2.56 17.92 -20.69
N SER A 34 -3.68 17.94 -21.43
CA SER A 34 -5.02 17.83 -20.85
C SER A 34 -5.23 16.50 -20.10
N LEU A 35 -6.15 16.48 -19.13
CA LEU A 35 -6.50 15.27 -18.39
C LEU A 35 -6.94 14.14 -19.34
N THR A 36 -7.73 14.44 -20.37
CA THR A 36 -8.15 13.48 -21.39
C THR A 36 -6.97 12.83 -22.11
N ASN A 37 -5.94 13.60 -22.47
CA ASN A 37 -4.74 13.06 -23.11
C ASN A 37 -3.91 12.23 -22.14
N ARG A 38 -3.72 12.70 -20.91
CA ARG A 38 -3.00 11.99 -19.85
C ARG A 38 -3.67 10.65 -19.49
N ALA A 39 -5.00 10.60 -19.46
CA ALA A 39 -5.78 9.39 -19.19
C ALA A 39 -5.82 8.41 -20.37
N ARG A 40 -5.42 8.83 -21.58
CA ARG A 40 -5.56 8.05 -22.81
C ARG A 40 -4.97 6.65 -22.71
N LEU A 41 -3.74 6.52 -22.20
CA LEU A 41 -3.07 5.22 -22.09
C LEU A 41 -3.83 4.26 -21.15
N LEU A 42 -4.31 4.78 -20.01
CA LEU A 42 -5.12 3.99 -19.08
C LEU A 42 -6.39 3.51 -19.76
N LEU A 43 -7.14 4.42 -20.39
CA LEU A 43 -8.42 4.07 -21.03
C LEU A 43 -8.26 3.14 -22.24
N GLU A 44 -7.19 3.29 -23.03
CA GLU A 44 -6.84 2.35 -24.10
C GLU A 44 -6.57 0.95 -23.52
N THR A 45 -5.86 0.87 -22.39
CA THR A 45 -5.55 -0.41 -21.72
C THR A 45 -6.79 -1.05 -21.12
N VAL A 46 -7.65 -0.30 -20.42
CA VAL A 46 -8.89 -0.81 -19.81
C VAL A 46 -9.79 -1.42 -20.89
N ARG A 47 -10.00 -0.71 -22.01
CA ARG A 47 -10.79 -1.23 -23.14
C ARG A 47 -10.18 -2.49 -23.76
N ALA A 48 -8.86 -2.51 -23.93
CA ALA A 48 -8.17 -3.67 -24.49
C ALA A 48 -8.26 -4.90 -23.57
N VAL A 49 -8.10 -4.70 -22.26
CA VAL A 49 -8.26 -5.77 -21.26
C VAL A 49 -9.70 -6.28 -21.26
N ARG A 50 -10.69 -5.38 -21.20
CA ARG A 50 -12.11 -5.77 -21.24
C ARG A 50 -12.46 -6.56 -22.50
N ALA A 51 -11.99 -6.10 -23.67
CA ALA A 51 -12.18 -6.83 -24.92
C ALA A 51 -11.53 -8.22 -24.93
N ALA A 52 -10.44 -8.42 -24.18
CA ALA A 52 -9.73 -9.70 -24.11
C ALA A 52 -10.34 -10.69 -23.11
N VAL A 53 -10.83 -10.20 -21.95
CA VAL A 53 -11.38 -11.05 -20.88
C VAL A 53 -12.88 -11.30 -21.00
N GLY A 54 -13.59 -10.47 -21.77
CA GLY A 54 -15.05 -10.54 -21.92
C GLY A 54 -15.79 -10.02 -20.68
N ASP A 55 -17.10 -10.16 -20.66
CA ASP A 55 -17.96 -9.60 -19.60
C ASP A 55 -18.11 -10.52 -18.37
N ASP A 56 -17.83 -11.82 -18.52
CA ASP A 56 -17.93 -12.83 -17.45
C ASP A 56 -16.57 -13.04 -16.73
N PHE A 57 -15.91 -11.93 -16.40
CA PHE A 57 -14.62 -11.93 -15.72
C PHE A 57 -14.42 -10.62 -14.94
N HIS A 58 -14.13 -10.71 -13.64
CA HIS A 58 -14.00 -9.51 -12.81
C HIS A 58 -12.75 -8.70 -13.18
N PHE A 59 -12.94 -7.43 -13.48
CA PHE A 59 -11.86 -6.51 -13.80
C PHE A 59 -12.03 -5.19 -13.05
N GLN A 60 -11.14 -4.93 -12.10
CA GLN A 60 -11.13 -3.66 -11.38
C GLN A 60 -9.89 -2.83 -11.71
N VAL A 61 -9.98 -1.52 -11.45
CA VAL A 61 -8.87 -0.59 -11.64
C VAL A 61 -8.56 0.12 -10.34
N LYS A 62 -7.28 0.14 -9.98
CA LYS A 62 -6.81 0.83 -8.79
C LYS A 62 -6.31 2.24 -9.12
N LEU A 63 -6.88 3.27 -8.51
CA LEU A 63 -6.57 4.68 -8.74
C LEU A 63 -6.04 5.35 -7.46
N SER A 64 -5.17 6.35 -7.62
CA SER A 64 -4.84 7.29 -6.54
C SER A 64 -5.93 8.36 -6.46
N GLY A 65 -6.52 8.58 -5.29
CA GLY A 65 -7.52 9.62 -5.01
C GLY A 65 -6.97 11.01 -5.33
N GLU A 66 -6.02 11.48 -4.53
CA GLU A 66 -5.22 12.67 -4.81
C GLU A 66 -3.73 12.31 -4.94
N ASP A 67 -3.07 12.92 -5.94
CA ASP A 67 -1.62 12.86 -6.05
C ASP A 67 -1.05 13.82 -5.00
N HIS A 68 -0.63 13.30 -3.85
CA HIS A 68 0.05 14.11 -2.83
C HIS A 68 1.55 14.26 -3.12
N ASN A 69 1.94 14.63 -4.34
CA ASN A 69 3.36 14.63 -4.76
C ASN A 69 4.21 15.67 -4.00
N ASP A 70 3.58 16.72 -3.47
CA ASP A 70 4.19 17.77 -2.66
C ASP A 70 4.24 17.47 -1.15
N ALA A 71 3.78 16.28 -0.72
CA ALA A 71 3.67 15.90 0.70
C ALA A 71 4.94 16.11 1.54
N LEU A 72 6.12 15.81 0.98
CA LEU A 72 7.41 16.00 1.66
C LEU A 72 8.20 17.22 1.14
N MET A 73 7.81 17.75 -0.02
CA MET A 73 8.53 18.80 -0.73
C MET A 73 7.50 19.84 -1.18
N PRO A 74 7.23 20.88 -0.37
CA PRO A 74 6.19 21.87 -0.65
C PRO A 74 6.39 22.67 -1.97
N TRP A 75 7.59 22.62 -2.53
CA TRP A 75 7.94 23.24 -3.81
C TRP A 75 7.74 22.31 -5.01
N ALA A 76 7.41 21.03 -4.81
CA ALA A 76 7.10 20.11 -5.88
C ALA A 76 5.72 20.41 -6.47
N ALA A 77 5.53 20.06 -7.75
CA ALA A 77 4.21 20.11 -8.36
C ALA A 77 3.27 19.13 -7.64
N LYS A 78 2.03 19.55 -7.38
CA LYS A 78 1.05 18.76 -6.60
C LYS A 78 0.66 17.46 -7.30
N GLY A 79 0.31 17.52 -8.58
CA GLY A 79 -0.20 16.38 -9.34
C GLY A 79 -1.71 16.52 -9.60
N ASN A 80 -2.40 15.40 -9.78
CA ASN A 80 -3.84 15.36 -9.99
C ASN A 80 -4.61 15.58 -8.69
N THR A 81 -5.69 16.35 -8.78
CA THR A 81 -6.64 16.52 -7.67
C THR A 81 -7.65 15.39 -7.63
N ILE A 82 -8.39 15.28 -6.53
CA ILE A 82 -9.51 14.36 -6.42
C ILE A 82 -10.60 14.62 -7.48
N GLU A 83 -10.80 15.85 -7.96
CA GLU A 83 -11.71 16.12 -9.09
C GLU A 83 -11.25 15.47 -10.39
N ASP A 84 -9.93 15.53 -10.68
CA ASP A 84 -9.35 14.87 -11.84
C ASP A 84 -9.60 13.35 -11.74
N THR A 85 -9.35 12.76 -10.56
CA THR A 85 -9.55 11.32 -10.34
C THR A 85 -11.01 10.91 -10.42
N VAL A 86 -11.94 11.71 -9.91
CA VAL A 86 -13.39 11.48 -10.07
C VAL A 86 -13.76 11.42 -11.56
N GLN A 87 -13.22 12.30 -12.38
CA GLN A 87 -13.46 12.28 -13.83
C GLN A 87 -12.83 11.05 -14.50
N VAL A 88 -11.62 10.66 -14.07
CA VAL A 88 -10.96 9.44 -14.57
C VAL A 88 -11.75 8.19 -14.18
N ALA A 89 -12.28 8.12 -12.96
CA ALA A 89 -13.09 7.00 -12.49
C ALA A 89 -14.35 6.78 -13.35
N ARG A 90 -15.05 7.87 -13.72
CA ARG A 90 -16.17 7.82 -14.67
C ARG A 90 -15.76 7.23 -16.02
N TRP A 91 -14.64 7.68 -16.59
CA TRP A 91 -14.17 7.14 -17.86
C TRP A 91 -13.70 5.68 -17.77
N VAL A 92 -13.17 5.28 -16.62
CA VAL A 92 -12.76 3.89 -16.37
C VAL A 92 -13.99 2.99 -16.25
N GLU A 93 -15.04 3.42 -15.55
CA GLU A 93 -16.34 2.75 -15.53
C GLU A 93 -16.92 2.62 -16.95
N GLU A 94 -17.00 3.73 -17.70
CA GLU A 94 -17.46 3.73 -19.11
C GLU A 94 -16.63 2.81 -20.02
N ALA A 95 -15.35 2.58 -19.69
CA ALA A 95 -14.46 1.70 -20.43
C ALA A 95 -14.63 0.22 -20.07
N GLY A 96 -15.43 -0.11 -19.05
CA GLY A 96 -15.82 -1.47 -18.69
C GLY A 96 -15.07 -2.07 -17.49
N ALA A 97 -14.72 -1.25 -16.50
CA ALA A 97 -14.29 -1.76 -15.19
C ALA A 97 -15.50 -2.14 -14.33
N ASP A 98 -15.38 -3.22 -13.57
CA ASP A 98 -16.41 -3.75 -12.67
C ASP A 98 -16.34 -3.15 -11.25
N ALA A 99 -15.19 -2.58 -10.87
CA ALA A 99 -15.01 -1.86 -9.60
C ALA A 99 -13.85 -0.87 -9.66
N ILE A 100 -13.88 0.14 -8.79
CA ILE A 100 -12.76 1.06 -8.55
C ILE A 100 -12.14 0.76 -7.19
N HIS A 101 -10.83 0.60 -7.14
CA HIS A 101 -10.07 0.50 -5.89
C HIS A 101 -9.31 1.81 -5.65
N VAL A 102 -9.58 2.47 -4.53
CA VAL A 102 -8.99 3.77 -4.21
C VAL A 102 -7.81 3.59 -3.26
N SER A 103 -6.69 4.21 -3.61
CA SER A 103 -5.51 4.42 -2.78
C SER A 103 -5.20 5.92 -2.74
N THR A 104 -4.16 6.32 -2.01
CA THR A 104 -3.67 7.70 -2.00
C THR A 104 -2.14 7.75 -2.18
N GLY A 105 -1.60 8.96 -2.32
CA GLY A 105 -0.17 9.24 -2.51
C GLY A 105 0.26 9.22 -3.98
N ALA A 106 1.46 9.73 -4.23
CA ALA A 106 1.99 9.91 -5.58
C ALA A 106 3.10 8.91 -5.98
N TRP A 107 3.77 8.29 -5.01
CA TRP A 107 4.87 7.35 -5.18
C TRP A 107 4.80 6.28 -4.07
N PHE A 108 5.73 5.33 -4.03
CA PHE A 108 5.75 4.29 -3.00
C PHE A 108 7.17 3.98 -2.53
N PRO A 109 7.42 3.91 -1.21
CA PRO A 109 6.48 4.14 -0.10
C PRO A 109 6.13 5.62 0.08
N HIS A 110 4.93 5.99 0.53
CA HIS A 110 4.51 7.39 0.74
C HIS A 110 3.98 7.60 2.18
N PRO A 111 4.07 8.81 2.78
CA PRO A 111 3.54 9.05 4.13
C PRO A 111 2.04 8.74 4.30
N PHE A 112 1.31 8.78 3.19
CA PHE A 112 -0.12 8.48 3.12
C PHE A 112 -0.39 7.04 2.65
N ASN A 113 0.62 6.34 2.11
CA ASN A 113 0.47 4.96 1.64
C ASN A 113 1.80 4.16 1.66
N PRO A 114 1.96 3.17 2.55
CA PRO A 114 1.05 2.87 3.66
C PRO A 114 1.17 3.93 4.79
N PRO A 115 0.04 4.44 5.33
CA PRO A 115 0.10 5.41 6.43
C PRO A 115 0.70 4.76 7.68
N GLY A 116 1.57 5.48 8.37
CA GLY A 116 2.28 4.98 9.54
C GLY A 116 3.68 5.56 9.68
N ASP A 117 4.45 4.98 10.58
CA ASP A 117 5.81 5.44 10.88
C ASP A 117 6.77 5.16 9.72
N PHE A 118 7.89 5.88 9.69
CA PHE A 118 9.00 5.60 8.79
C PHE A 118 10.14 4.93 9.60
N PRO A 119 10.34 3.61 9.47
CA PRO A 119 11.23 2.84 10.34
C PRO A 119 12.70 3.04 9.92
N ILE A 120 13.28 4.17 10.32
CA ILE A 120 14.68 4.52 10.00
C ILE A 120 15.66 3.50 10.55
N ASP A 121 15.39 2.94 11.72
CA ASP A 121 16.20 1.86 12.29
C ASP A 121 16.25 0.64 11.36
N THR A 122 15.14 0.29 10.72
CA THR A 122 15.09 -0.81 9.75
C THR A 122 15.78 -0.42 8.44
N ILE A 123 15.49 0.77 7.89
CA ILE A 123 16.02 1.19 6.58
C ILE A 123 17.55 1.37 6.58
N THR A 124 18.13 1.73 7.73
CA THR A 124 19.57 1.94 7.88
C THR A 124 20.35 0.67 8.21
N ARG A 125 19.65 -0.40 8.64
CA ARG A 125 20.26 -1.72 8.90
C ARG A 125 20.62 -2.44 7.61
N THR A 126 19.87 -2.23 6.54
CA THR A 126 20.12 -2.88 5.25
C THR A 126 20.54 -1.84 4.20
N TYR A 127 21.85 -1.72 3.93
CA TYR A 127 22.33 -0.98 2.75
C TYR A 127 21.62 -1.45 1.47
N ASN A 128 21.27 -2.74 1.43
CA ASN A 128 20.53 -3.39 0.35
C ASN A 128 19.13 -2.78 0.13
N ALA A 129 18.42 -2.31 1.17
CA ALA A 129 17.14 -1.64 1.00
C ALA A 129 17.25 -0.31 0.23
N MET A 130 18.46 0.25 0.13
CA MET A 130 18.71 1.49 -0.63
C MET A 130 19.12 1.23 -2.08
N ILE A 131 19.54 0.01 -2.45
CA ILE A 131 19.99 -0.35 -3.81
C ILE A 131 19.00 0.09 -4.90
N PRO A 132 17.67 -0.04 -4.73
CA PRO A 132 16.70 0.43 -5.73
C PRO A 132 16.79 1.92 -6.07
N THR A 133 17.47 2.74 -5.25
CA THR A 133 17.69 4.17 -5.52
C THR A 133 18.83 4.46 -6.50
N GLY A 134 19.49 3.42 -7.03
CA GLY A 134 20.43 3.50 -8.15
C GLY A 134 21.64 4.39 -7.87
N ALA A 135 21.86 5.43 -8.68
CA ALA A 135 23.01 6.34 -8.52
C ALA A 135 23.00 7.11 -7.19
N HIS A 136 21.89 7.12 -6.45
CA HIS A 136 21.74 7.87 -5.20
C HIS A 136 21.94 7.03 -3.93
N VAL A 137 22.29 5.75 -4.06
CA VAL A 137 22.39 4.80 -2.93
C VAL A 137 23.27 5.33 -1.80
N LEU A 138 24.52 5.70 -2.09
CA LEU A 138 25.46 6.17 -1.06
C LEU A 138 24.97 7.45 -0.37
N ARG A 139 24.46 8.41 -1.16
CA ARG A 139 23.90 9.66 -0.63
C ARG A 139 22.74 9.38 0.32
N ASN A 140 21.78 8.56 -0.11
CA ASN A 140 20.59 8.26 0.68
C ASN A 140 20.94 7.45 1.94
N TYR A 141 21.84 6.47 1.83
CA TYR A 141 22.33 5.71 2.98
C TYR A 141 22.98 6.60 4.03
N LEU A 142 23.87 7.52 3.61
CA LEU A 142 24.51 8.48 4.53
C LEU A 142 23.49 9.43 5.13
N PHE A 143 22.54 9.94 4.34
CA PHE A 143 21.47 10.83 4.81
C PHE A 143 20.72 10.23 6.00
N PHE A 144 20.23 8.99 5.87
CA PHE A 144 19.46 8.34 6.93
C PHE A 144 20.30 7.89 8.14
N LYS A 145 21.62 7.70 7.99
CA LYS A 145 22.53 7.37 9.10
C LYS A 145 23.06 8.57 9.87
N THR A 146 22.91 9.78 9.35
CA THR A 146 23.29 11.02 10.04
C THR A 146 22.16 11.51 10.96
N PRO A 147 22.39 12.53 11.82
CA PRO A 147 21.33 13.19 12.57
C PRO A 147 20.17 13.76 11.72
N LEU A 148 20.29 13.80 10.39
CA LEU A 148 19.21 14.16 9.47
C LEU A 148 18.12 13.07 9.39
N GLY A 149 18.44 11.82 9.70
CA GLY A 149 17.46 10.72 9.73
C GLY A 149 16.28 11.03 10.66
N PRO A 150 16.50 11.26 11.97
CA PRO A 150 15.44 11.64 12.90
C PRO A 150 14.59 12.83 12.43
N VAL A 151 15.19 13.84 11.80
CA VAL A 151 14.47 15.00 11.21
C VAL A 151 13.58 14.55 10.04
N ALA A 152 14.08 13.66 9.18
CA ALA A 152 13.29 13.10 8.08
C ALA A 152 12.11 12.25 8.58
N ARG A 153 12.29 11.42 9.62
CA ARG A 153 11.17 10.69 10.26
C ARG A 153 10.15 11.64 10.87
N TRP A 154 10.62 12.71 11.54
CA TRP A 154 9.72 13.74 12.07
C TRP A 154 8.91 14.40 10.95
N ALA A 155 9.55 14.80 9.86
CA ALA A 155 8.89 15.42 8.70
C ALA A 155 7.89 14.45 8.05
N TRP A 156 8.27 13.19 7.89
CA TRP A 156 7.39 12.13 7.39
C TRP A 156 6.13 12.00 8.25
N ASN A 157 6.29 11.81 9.56
CA ASN A 157 5.18 11.61 10.48
C ASN A 157 4.27 12.84 10.58
N ARG A 158 4.82 14.05 10.34
CA ARG A 158 4.07 15.30 10.35
C ARG A 158 3.36 15.61 9.03
N SER A 159 3.86 15.10 7.90
CA SER A 159 3.34 15.42 6.56
C SER A 159 1.85 15.06 6.35
N ARG A 160 1.37 14.06 7.07
CA ARG A 160 -0.03 13.63 7.05
C ARG A 160 -0.97 14.57 7.84
N GLY A 161 -0.42 15.42 8.71
CA GLY A 161 -1.22 16.24 9.62
C GLY A 161 -2.10 15.40 10.53
N ASP A 162 -3.38 15.77 10.60
CA ASP A 162 -4.37 15.14 11.49
C ASP A 162 -5.16 13.99 10.83
N LEU A 163 -4.82 13.62 9.58
CA LEU A 163 -5.53 12.52 8.91
C LEU A 163 -5.36 11.21 9.67
N PRO A 164 -6.43 10.39 9.77
CA PRO A 164 -6.39 9.13 10.49
C PRO A 164 -5.49 8.10 9.78
N ILE A 165 -5.04 7.07 10.52
CA ILE A 165 -4.38 5.92 9.86
C ILE A 165 -5.45 5.06 9.22
N GLU A 166 -6.46 4.66 10.02
CA GLU A 166 -7.60 3.90 9.53
C GLU A 166 -8.52 4.77 8.70
N GLY A 167 -8.83 4.32 7.48
CA GLY A 167 -9.70 5.03 6.57
C GLY A 167 -9.09 6.28 5.95
N ILE A 168 -7.76 6.35 5.79
CA ILE A 168 -7.11 7.54 5.20
C ILE A 168 -7.66 7.92 3.81
N CYS A 169 -8.08 6.95 2.98
CA CYS A 169 -8.68 7.21 1.67
C CYS A 169 -10.22 7.26 1.70
N SER A 170 -10.86 7.27 2.88
CA SER A 170 -12.34 7.18 2.97
C SER A 170 -13.04 8.34 2.29
N GLU A 171 -12.50 9.54 2.43
CA GLU A 171 -13.07 10.75 1.83
C GLU A 171 -12.92 10.73 0.29
N ASP A 172 -11.73 10.40 -0.22
CA ASP A 172 -11.51 10.21 -1.66
C ASP A 172 -12.43 9.13 -2.24
N SER A 173 -12.59 8.01 -1.50
CA SER A 173 -13.47 6.91 -1.89
C SER A 173 -14.92 7.35 -1.95
N ARG A 174 -15.38 8.14 -0.97
CA ARG A 174 -16.75 8.68 -0.94
C ARG A 174 -17.03 9.54 -2.16
N ARG A 175 -16.10 10.44 -2.48
CA ARG A 175 -16.22 11.33 -3.64
C ARG A 175 -16.25 10.60 -4.97
N ILE A 176 -15.46 9.53 -5.11
CA ILE A 176 -15.48 8.68 -6.30
C ILE A 176 -16.79 7.90 -6.36
N LYS A 177 -17.23 7.32 -5.25
CA LYS A 177 -18.48 6.54 -5.14
C LYS A 177 -19.72 7.38 -5.46
N GLU A 178 -19.75 8.66 -5.11
CA GLU A 178 -20.82 9.59 -5.49
C GLU A 178 -20.91 9.84 -7.01
N ALA A 179 -19.86 9.49 -7.77
CA ALA A 179 -19.72 9.81 -9.17
C ALA A 179 -19.80 8.62 -10.13
N VAL A 180 -19.79 7.39 -9.62
CA VAL A 180 -19.83 6.13 -10.37
C VAL A 180 -20.96 5.22 -9.88
N SER A 181 -21.38 4.26 -10.69
CA SER A 181 -22.40 3.26 -10.33
C SER A 181 -21.83 1.90 -9.93
N ILE A 182 -20.56 1.62 -10.29
CA ILE A 182 -19.83 0.42 -9.89
C ILE A 182 -19.29 0.48 -8.45
N PRO A 183 -19.09 -0.66 -7.77
CA PRO A 183 -18.53 -0.71 -6.41
C PRO A 183 -17.19 0.01 -6.26
N VAL A 184 -17.02 0.69 -5.12
CA VAL A 184 -15.76 1.36 -4.74
C VAL A 184 -15.14 0.71 -3.50
N VAL A 185 -13.91 0.23 -3.64
CA VAL A 185 -13.13 -0.42 -2.57
C VAL A 185 -12.07 0.54 -2.04
N CYS A 186 -11.98 0.71 -0.72
CA CYS A 186 -11.08 1.67 -0.07
C CYS A 186 -9.82 1.01 0.52
N THR A 187 -8.63 1.48 0.13
CA THR A 187 -7.39 1.25 0.90
C THR A 187 -7.38 2.18 2.11
N GLY A 188 -7.19 1.66 3.32
CA GLY A 188 -7.22 2.53 4.49
C GLY A 188 -6.53 2.02 5.74
N GLY A 189 -5.62 1.05 5.66
CA GLY A 189 -4.96 0.53 6.88
C GLY A 189 -5.92 -0.07 7.91
N PHE A 190 -7.13 -0.47 7.50
CA PHE A 190 -8.19 -0.91 8.39
C PHE A 190 -7.77 -2.16 9.20
N GLN A 191 -8.06 -2.11 10.51
CA GLN A 191 -8.02 -3.26 11.41
C GLN A 191 -9.10 -3.26 12.49
N THR A 192 -9.93 -2.20 12.52
CA THR A 192 -11.00 -2.03 13.50
C THR A 192 -12.36 -2.16 12.82
N ALA A 193 -13.17 -3.13 13.23
CA ALA A 193 -14.45 -3.45 12.60
C ALA A 193 -15.47 -2.30 12.74
N SER A 194 -15.45 -1.55 13.84
CA SER A 194 -16.34 -0.39 14.05
C SER A 194 -16.06 0.72 13.03
N VAL A 195 -14.79 1.00 12.75
CA VAL A 195 -14.37 1.99 11.73
C VAL A 195 -14.83 1.56 10.33
N ILE A 196 -14.64 0.28 9.97
CA ILE A 196 -15.11 -0.26 8.69
C ILE A 196 -16.65 -0.14 8.59
N ARG A 197 -17.37 -0.55 9.63
CA ARG A 197 -18.85 -0.49 9.67
C ARG A 197 -19.36 0.94 9.57
N GLU A 198 -18.71 1.89 10.23
CA GLU A 198 -19.05 3.31 10.14
C GLU A 198 -18.90 3.81 8.71
N GLY A 199 -17.77 3.55 8.06
CA GLY A 199 -17.55 3.94 6.66
C GLY A 199 -18.56 3.32 5.69
N LEU A 200 -18.90 2.03 5.86
CA LEU A 200 -19.94 1.36 5.07
C LEU A 200 -21.33 1.99 5.28
N ARG A 201 -21.71 2.25 6.54
CA ARG A 201 -23.01 2.88 6.89
C ARG A 201 -23.12 4.31 6.37
N ALA A 202 -22.01 5.04 6.35
CA ALA A 202 -21.92 6.39 5.79
C ALA A 202 -21.81 6.39 4.26
N SER A 203 -21.86 5.23 3.60
CA SER A 203 -21.70 5.08 2.15
C SER A 203 -20.39 5.66 1.61
N ALA A 204 -19.32 5.68 2.42
CA ALA A 204 -18.02 6.18 2.00
C ALA A 204 -17.30 5.23 1.01
N PHE A 205 -17.60 3.94 1.07
CA PHE A 205 -17.10 2.89 0.17
C PHE A 205 -18.04 1.68 0.25
N ASP A 206 -17.84 0.68 -0.62
CA ASP A 206 -18.57 -0.60 -0.66
C ASP A 206 -17.77 -1.75 -0.06
N GLY A 207 -16.46 -1.57 0.05
CA GLY A 207 -15.56 -2.54 0.66
C GLY A 207 -14.24 -1.91 1.07
N VAL A 208 -13.43 -2.69 1.77
CA VAL A 208 -12.09 -2.26 2.21
C VAL A 208 -11.04 -3.27 1.75
N THR A 209 -9.84 -2.78 1.50
CA THR A 209 -8.66 -3.64 1.37
C THR A 209 -7.79 -3.56 2.62
N MET A 210 -7.24 -4.71 3.00
CA MET A 210 -6.36 -4.87 4.16
C MET A 210 -5.10 -5.59 3.70
N ALA A 211 -3.93 -5.05 4.07
CA ALA A 211 -2.64 -5.63 3.70
C ALA A 211 -1.78 -5.88 4.95
N ARG A 212 -1.14 -4.83 5.47
CA ARG A 212 -0.27 -4.91 6.67
C ARG A 212 -0.99 -5.47 7.90
N THR A 213 -2.29 -5.23 8.01
CA THR A 213 -3.12 -5.70 9.11
C THR A 213 -3.43 -7.19 9.02
N LEU A 214 -3.52 -7.74 7.80
CA LEU A 214 -3.59 -9.19 7.55
C LEU A 214 -2.22 -9.87 7.65
N ILE A 215 -1.12 -9.19 7.33
CA ILE A 215 0.24 -9.70 7.63
C ILE A 215 0.41 -9.86 9.14
N ALA A 216 -0.09 -8.90 9.92
CA ALA A 216 -0.02 -8.95 11.37
C ALA A 216 -0.99 -10.00 11.96
N ASN A 217 -2.21 -10.07 11.45
CA ASN A 217 -3.28 -10.94 11.96
C ASN A 217 -4.03 -11.58 10.78
N PRO A 218 -3.54 -12.72 10.25
CA PRO A 218 -4.15 -13.38 9.09
C PRO A 218 -5.60 -13.84 9.33
N ASP A 219 -5.99 -14.03 10.59
CA ASP A 219 -7.33 -14.43 11.00
C ASP A 219 -8.27 -13.25 11.29
N LEU A 220 -7.85 -12.00 11.04
CA LEU A 220 -8.63 -10.80 11.33
C LEU A 220 -10.08 -10.82 10.77
N PRO A 221 -10.36 -11.34 9.55
CA PRO A 221 -11.75 -11.48 9.09
C PRO A 221 -12.59 -12.42 9.98
N LYS A 222 -11.99 -13.49 10.53
CA LYS A 222 -12.66 -14.40 11.48
C LYS A 222 -12.88 -13.72 12.83
N VAL A 223 -11.95 -12.86 13.26
CA VAL A 223 -12.10 -12.02 14.45
C VAL A 223 -13.35 -11.14 14.31
N PHE A 224 -13.51 -10.47 13.18
CA PHE A 224 -14.69 -9.63 12.89
C PHE A 224 -15.98 -10.46 12.82
N ALA A 225 -15.94 -11.63 12.16
CA ALA A 225 -17.10 -12.53 12.08
C ALA A 225 -17.56 -13.04 13.45
N ALA A 226 -16.64 -13.17 14.42
CA ALA A 226 -16.94 -13.50 15.81
C ALA A 226 -17.49 -12.32 16.63
N GLY A 227 -17.72 -11.15 16.02
CA GLY A 227 -18.25 -9.96 16.67
C GLY A 227 -17.22 -9.16 17.48
N ARG A 228 -15.93 -9.50 17.38
CA ARG A 228 -14.85 -8.74 18.02
C ARG A 228 -14.44 -7.56 17.12
N ASP A 229 -14.12 -6.43 17.75
CA ASP A 229 -13.85 -5.20 17.02
C ASP A 229 -12.42 -5.13 16.48
N SER A 230 -11.46 -5.80 17.13
CA SER A 230 -10.05 -5.83 16.74
C SER A 230 -9.37 -7.13 17.18
N ALA A 231 -8.20 -7.41 16.60
CA ALA A 231 -7.33 -8.50 17.05
C ALA A 231 -6.69 -8.18 18.42
N GLU A 232 -6.28 -9.22 19.16
CA GLU A 232 -5.63 -9.07 20.47
C GLU A 232 -4.30 -8.31 20.37
N ARG A 233 -3.52 -8.57 19.33
CA ARG A 233 -2.25 -7.90 19.04
C ARG A 233 -2.32 -7.18 17.68
N PRO A 234 -2.94 -5.99 17.60
CA PRO A 234 -3.14 -5.27 16.34
C PRO A 234 -1.80 -4.89 15.67
N CYS A 235 -1.88 -4.56 14.38
CA CYS A 235 -0.77 -3.96 13.65
C CYS A 235 -0.43 -2.59 14.26
N THR A 236 0.86 -2.33 14.45
CA THR A 236 1.37 -1.08 15.01
C THR A 236 1.62 0.02 13.97
N TYR A 237 1.37 -0.29 12.69
CA TYR A 237 1.64 0.62 11.56
C TYR A 237 3.11 1.09 11.45
N CYS A 238 4.05 0.29 11.97
CA CYS A 238 5.48 0.62 11.96
C CYS A 238 6.15 0.56 10.58
N ASN A 239 5.47 0.02 9.57
CA ASN A 239 5.97 -0.18 8.21
C ASN A 239 7.25 -1.02 8.08
N ARG A 240 7.66 -1.76 9.13
CA ARG A 240 8.84 -2.64 9.03
C ARG A 240 8.68 -3.74 7.98
N CYS A 241 7.49 -4.34 7.88
CA CYS A 241 7.15 -5.31 6.83
C CYS A 241 7.46 -4.81 5.40
N LEU A 242 7.19 -3.53 5.14
CA LEU A 242 7.42 -2.89 3.85
C LEU A 242 8.91 -2.73 3.53
N ILE A 243 9.75 -2.41 4.52
CA ILE A 243 11.18 -2.29 4.28
C ILE A 243 11.82 -3.67 4.15
N HIS A 244 11.36 -4.65 4.94
CA HIS A 244 11.89 -6.01 4.92
C HIS A 244 11.58 -6.75 3.61
N VAL A 245 10.39 -6.60 3.01
CA VAL A 245 10.01 -7.35 1.80
C VAL A 245 10.93 -7.10 0.58
N ILE A 246 11.77 -6.07 0.63
CA ILE A 246 12.78 -5.80 -0.40
C ILE A 246 13.87 -6.89 -0.40
N THR A 247 14.19 -7.45 0.76
CA THR A 247 15.34 -8.38 0.94
C THR A 247 14.99 -9.67 1.67
N ASP A 248 13.92 -9.66 2.45
CA ASP A 248 13.53 -10.72 3.37
C ASP A 248 12.11 -11.22 3.05
N PRO A 249 11.73 -12.42 3.52
CA PRO A 249 10.37 -12.93 3.35
C PRO A 249 9.29 -11.98 3.85
N LEU A 250 8.11 -12.01 3.22
CA LEU A 250 6.98 -11.19 3.65
C LEU A 250 6.52 -11.62 5.05
N GLY A 251 6.52 -10.69 6.02
CA GLY A 251 6.07 -10.98 7.38
C GLY A 251 6.02 -9.76 8.29
N CYS A 252 5.60 -9.96 9.55
CA CYS A 252 5.58 -8.91 10.56
C CYS A 252 6.92 -8.84 11.31
N TYR A 253 7.68 -7.76 11.11
CA TYR A 253 8.99 -7.55 11.72
C TYR A 253 8.95 -6.61 12.93
N ASP A 254 7.85 -6.60 13.67
CA ASP A 254 7.71 -5.77 14.87
C ASP A 254 7.87 -6.61 16.14
N GLU A 255 9.09 -6.64 16.68
CA GLU A 255 9.45 -7.38 17.90
C GLU A 255 8.54 -7.05 19.09
N SER A 256 7.96 -5.85 19.14
CA SER A 256 7.03 -5.47 20.24
C SER A 256 5.74 -6.29 20.24
N ARG A 257 5.33 -6.85 19.09
CA ARG A 257 4.19 -7.79 19.00
C ARG A 257 4.53 -9.19 19.52
N TYR A 258 5.81 -9.45 19.77
CA TYR A 258 6.35 -10.72 20.24
C TYR A 258 6.98 -10.60 21.63
N ASP A 259 6.56 -9.60 22.41
CA ASP A 259 7.08 -9.34 23.77
C ASP A 259 8.62 -9.13 23.78
N GLY A 260 9.19 -8.69 22.66
CA GLY A 260 10.64 -8.53 22.44
C GLY A 260 11.36 -9.81 21.98
N ASP A 261 10.67 -10.95 21.81
CA ASP A 261 11.25 -12.19 21.32
C ASP A 261 11.39 -12.17 19.78
N ARG A 262 12.58 -11.77 19.34
CA ARG A 262 12.97 -11.77 17.93
C ARG A 262 12.92 -13.15 17.29
N GLU A 263 13.24 -14.22 18.02
CA GLU A 263 13.26 -15.57 17.43
C GLU A 263 11.85 -16.10 17.25
N ALA A 264 10.92 -15.79 18.16
CA ALA A 264 9.49 -16.05 17.95
C ALA A 264 8.94 -15.33 16.72
N MET A 265 9.28 -14.04 16.56
CA MET A 265 8.93 -13.27 15.38
C MET A 265 9.45 -13.93 14.09
N LEU A 266 10.74 -14.28 14.03
CA LEU A 266 11.33 -14.91 12.86
C LEU A 266 10.73 -16.28 12.55
N ARG A 267 10.42 -17.08 13.58
CA ARG A 267 9.72 -18.38 13.39
C ARG A 267 8.36 -18.19 12.74
N GLU A 268 7.59 -17.17 13.13
CA GLU A 268 6.30 -16.89 12.49
C GLU A 268 6.47 -16.43 11.04
N VAL A 269 7.39 -15.50 10.77
CA VAL A 269 7.67 -15.02 9.41
C VAL A 269 8.05 -16.19 8.48
N MET A 270 8.91 -17.08 8.96
CA MET A 270 9.35 -18.24 8.18
C MET A 270 8.30 -19.35 8.07
N SER A 271 7.24 -19.32 8.89
CA SER A 271 6.19 -20.36 8.87
C SER A 271 5.45 -20.44 7.52
N PHE A 272 5.36 -19.32 6.81
CA PHE A 272 4.75 -19.22 5.48
C PHE A 272 5.77 -19.40 4.35
N PHE A 273 7.05 -19.14 4.63
CA PHE A 273 8.11 -19.21 3.65
C PHE A 273 8.82 -20.56 3.75
N ARG A 274 8.27 -21.56 3.06
CA ARG A 274 9.02 -22.78 2.74
C ARG A 274 9.76 -22.52 1.44
N PRO A 275 11.09 -22.31 1.46
CA PRO A 275 11.83 -22.20 0.22
C PRO A 275 11.68 -23.50 -0.56
N ASP A 276 11.07 -23.43 -1.74
CA ASP A 276 11.07 -24.52 -2.71
C ASP A 276 12.55 -24.90 -2.97
N GLY A 277 12.97 -26.06 -2.46
CA GLY A 277 14.36 -26.51 -2.46
C GLY A 277 14.88 -27.09 -1.14
N PHE A 278 14.15 -26.96 -0.03
CA PHE A 278 14.48 -27.56 1.27
C PHE A 278 13.45 -28.61 1.73
N GLU A 279 13.06 -29.52 0.84
CA GLU A 279 12.28 -30.70 1.22
C GLU A 279 13.08 -31.51 2.26
N GLY A 280 12.52 -31.68 3.47
CA GLY A 280 13.15 -32.44 4.57
C GLY A 280 13.66 -31.60 5.75
N PHE A 281 13.57 -30.27 5.71
CA PHE A 281 13.82 -29.45 6.90
C PHE A 281 12.53 -29.27 7.70
N GLU A 282 12.27 -30.16 8.65
CA GLU A 282 11.29 -29.90 9.72
C GLU A 282 11.99 -29.07 10.82
N PRO A 283 11.64 -27.79 11.01
CA PRO A 283 12.08 -27.09 12.21
C PRO A 283 11.45 -27.80 13.41
N SER A 284 12.28 -28.53 14.16
CA SER A 284 11.88 -29.16 15.41
C SER A 284 11.29 -28.09 16.33
N LEU A 285 9.96 -28.10 16.48
CA LEU A 285 9.22 -27.19 17.36
C LEU A 285 9.46 -27.49 18.87
N ASN A 286 10.31 -28.47 19.19
CA ASN A 286 10.49 -29.01 20.55
C ASN A 286 11.96 -29.08 21.01
N GLU A 287 12.93 -28.50 20.28
CA GLU A 287 14.29 -28.45 20.80
C GLU A 287 14.45 -27.31 21.83
N PRO A 288 14.92 -27.61 23.06
CA PRO A 288 15.17 -26.59 24.07
C PRO A 288 16.26 -25.63 23.59
N ALA A 289 16.10 -24.35 23.92
CA ALA A 289 17.03 -23.28 23.59
C ALA A 289 18.49 -23.68 23.88
N VAL A 290 19.34 -23.57 22.86
CA VAL A 290 20.79 -23.78 22.99
C VAL A 290 21.32 -22.79 24.05
N PRO A 291 21.91 -23.26 25.15
CA PRO A 291 22.44 -22.35 26.16
C PRO A 291 23.58 -21.52 25.57
N PRO A 292 23.76 -20.27 26.03
CA PRO A 292 24.80 -19.40 25.50
C PRO A 292 26.17 -20.06 25.66
N ALA A 293 26.95 -20.07 24.58
CA ALA A 293 28.31 -20.59 24.60
C ALA A 293 29.14 -19.80 25.61
N SER A 294 29.60 -20.49 26.67
CA SER A 294 30.58 -19.95 27.59
C SER A 294 31.93 -19.86 26.88
N GLY A 295 32.34 -18.63 26.54
CA GLY A 295 33.66 -18.27 26.03
C GLY A 295 33.98 -16.85 26.40
#